data_AF-A0A429EQH8-F1
#
_entry.id   AF-A0A429EQH8-F1
#
_cell.length_a   1.000
_cell.length_b   1.000
_cell.length_c   1.000
_cell.angle_alpha   90.00
_cell.angle_beta   90.00
_cell.angle_gamma   90.00
#
_symmetry.space_group_name_H-M   'P 1'
#
loop_
_entity.id
_entity.type
_entity.pdbx_description
1 polymer ?
#
loop_
_entity_poly.entity_id
_entity_poly.type
_entity_poly.pdbx_seq_one_letter_code
_entity_poly.pdbx_strand_id
1 'polypeptide(L)'
;MEHILWAAALAAVAGVAAVLLARERRSAAGLRDRAAELSDAVELRDRELAHLAAVRLPELAESLQNSAVRVSGPLHRRFDAKAPGFAQDVQKIMDLFGGAVERITEHAALASRSAGRSMMRTMQSLANEQQLAISTMQERHDDPDVLEGLLRIDHMNAQIGRRAQAMAVLSGSWPGQQRSASSLSDVVRGATSRIRDYLRVNVQNPVNMAVTSRAVEPVVLAVAELLDNAARHSRPDTMVEVNFQTTHNGVAVMIDDAGVAMTPEELRRADERLSGDVPPDVQWLGDPPQVGFAVAGVLAARYGFSVSVDTRSPYGGVRAVVLIPNALLTPVPDTPRPAAAHGTGAGRPADRAPAGDAARTGTVTAGGLPKRSRAAAAGRAAGRAEEQTSGAGDATDTAVPAPAAGAGEEPPARPAREIAAGLGAWQRGTRSGRAGAPPGDAGASGPGGDPRP
;
A
#
# COMPACT_ATOMS: atom_id res chain seq x y z
N MET A 1 -54.84 101.55 -6.11
CA MET A 1 -53.46 101.04 -6.35
C MET A 1 -53.00 100.10 -5.25
N GLU A 2 -53.27 100.38 -3.97
CA GLU A 2 -52.77 99.59 -2.83
C GLU A 2 -53.22 98.12 -2.81
N HIS A 3 -54.50 97.83 -3.10
CA HIS A 3 -55.00 96.44 -3.17
C HIS A 3 -54.35 95.61 -4.29
N ILE A 4 -53.89 96.26 -5.36
CA ILE A 4 -53.21 95.59 -6.49
C ILE A 4 -51.78 95.21 -6.07
N LEU A 5 -51.11 96.07 -5.28
CA LEU A 5 -49.77 95.79 -4.74
C LEU A 5 -49.78 94.64 -3.72
N TRP A 6 -50.78 94.62 -2.82
CA TRP A 6 -50.95 93.52 -1.87
C TRP A 6 -51.27 92.19 -2.56
N ALA A 7 -52.13 92.21 -3.59
CA ALA A 7 -52.41 91.02 -4.39
C ALA A 7 -51.17 90.51 -5.15
N ALA A 8 -50.36 91.42 -5.71
CA ALA A 8 -49.12 91.07 -6.40
C ALA A 8 -48.06 90.48 -5.44
N ALA A 9 -47.91 91.04 -4.23
CA ALA A 9 -47.00 90.52 -3.22
C ALA A 9 -47.42 89.12 -2.74
N LEU A 10 -48.72 88.90 -2.52
CA LEU A 10 -49.25 87.60 -2.09
C LEU A 10 -49.09 86.54 -3.18
N ALA A 11 -49.31 86.92 -4.46
CA ALA A 11 -49.05 86.05 -5.60
C ALA A 11 -47.55 85.69 -5.73
N ALA A 12 -46.65 86.64 -5.49
CA ALA A 12 -45.20 86.39 -5.50
C ALA A 12 -44.78 85.43 -4.38
N VAL A 13 -45.28 85.62 -3.15
CA VAL A 13 -45.02 84.72 -2.02
C VAL A 13 -45.59 83.32 -2.28
N ALA A 14 -46.81 83.22 -2.81
CA ALA A 14 -47.43 81.95 -3.19
C ALA A 14 -46.64 81.24 -4.30
N GLY A 15 -46.14 81.98 -5.29
CA GLY A 15 -45.27 81.46 -6.35
C GLY A 15 -43.95 80.92 -5.81
N VAL A 16 -43.27 81.66 -4.92
CA VAL A 16 -42.03 81.20 -4.27
C VAL A 16 -42.29 79.96 -3.40
N ALA A 17 -43.37 79.95 -2.61
CA ALA A 17 -43.76 78.79 -1.80
C ALA A 17 -44.06 77.56 -2.66
N ALA A 18 -44.76 77.72 -3.79
CA ALA A 18 -45.04 76.65 -4.73
C ALA A 18 -43.76 76.08 -5.35
N VAL A 19 -42.79 76.94 -5.71
CA VAL A 19 -41.48 76.51 -6.23
C VAL A 19 -40.67 75.76 -5.17
N LEU A 20 -40.64 76.25 -3.93
CA LEU A 20 -39.95 75.58 -2.82
C LEU A 20 -40.57 74.20 -2.51
N LEU A 21 -41.90 74.10 -2.44
CA LEU A 21 -42.61 72.83 -2.25
C LEU A 21 -42.38 71.87 -3.42
N ALA A 22 -42.36 72.37 -4.66
CA ALA A 22 -42.05 71.55 -5.83
C ALA A 22 -40.60 71.04 -5.78
N ARG A 23 -39.65 71.86 -5.35
CA ARG A 23 -38.24 71.48 -5.18
C ARG A 23 -38.07 70.46 -4.05
N GLU A 24 -38.75 70.65 -2.93
CA GLU A 24 -38.73 69.72 -1.79
C GLU A 24 -39.32 68.36 -2.20
N ARG A 25 -40.48 68.36 -2.88
CA ARG A 25 -41.10 67.13 -3.40
C ARG A 25 -40.21 66.40 -4.39
N ARG A 26 -39.55 67.11 -5.32
CA ARG A 26 -38.57 66.52 -6.25
C ARG A 26 -37.36 65.95 -5.52
N SER A 27 -36.85 66.64 -4.51
CA SER A 27 -35.71 66.17 -3.72
C SER A 27 -36.08 64.93 -2.90
N ALA A 28 -37.26 64.94 -2.26
CA ALA A 28 -37.79 63.81 -1.51
C ALA A 28 -38.09 62.60 -2.41
N ALA A 29 -38.62 62.82 -3.63
CA ALA A 29 -38.79 61.76 -4.63
C ALA A 29 -37.43 61.16 -5.02
N GLY A 30 -36.44 61.99 -5.36
CA GLY A 30 -35.10 61.50 -5.73
C GLY A 30 -34.38 60.76 -4.60
N LEU A 31 -34.62 61.12 -3.33
CA LEU A 31 -34.09 60.35 -2.19
C LEU A 31 -34.79 58.99 -2.03
N ARG A 32 -36.10 58.91 -2.24
CA ARG A 32 -36.85 57.65 -2.19
C ARG A 32 -36.44 56.71 -3.31
N ASP A 33 -36.27 57.23 -4.53
CA ASP A 33 -35.84 56.43 -5.68
C ASP A 33 -34.45 55.83 -5.44
N ARG A 34 -33.49 56.63 -4.95
CA ARG A 34 -32.16 56.14 -4.56
C ARG A 34 -32.18 55.13 -3.42
N ALA A 35 -33.06 55.34 -2.42
CA ALA A 35 -33.20 54.40 -1.31
C ALA A 35 -33.77 53.06 -1.79
N ALA A 36 -34.74 53.08 -2.69
CA ALA A 36 -35.29 51.87 -3.33
C ALA A 36 -34.22 51.16 -4.16
N GLU A 37 -33.48 51.88 -5.01
CA GLU A 37 -32.37 51.31 -5.81
C GLU A 37 -31.30 50.64 -4.94
N LEU A 38 -30.91 51.27 -3.82
CA LEU A 38 -29.94 50.71 -2.88
C LEU A 38 -30.49 49.47 -2.17
N SER A 39 -31.77 49.49 -1.75
CA SER A 39 -32.44 48.35 -1.13
C SER A 39 -32.49 47.15 -2.07
N ASP A 40 -32.90 47.37 -3.32
CA ASP A 40 -32.96 46.32 -4.35
C ASP A 40 -31.57 45.75 -4.64
N ALA A 41 -30.53 46.59 -4.65
CA ALA A 41 -29.17 46.14 -4.86
C ALA A 41 -28.64 45.28 -3.70
N VAL A 42 -29.00 45.60 -2.45
CA VAL A 42 -28.67 44.79 -1.28
C VAL A 42 -29.41 43.46 -1.31
N GLU A 43 -30.71 43.48 -1.56
CA GLU A 43 -31.53 42.25 -1.62
C GLU A 43 -31.02 41.29 -2.72
N LEU A 44 -30.61 41.83 -3.87
CA LEU A 44 -30.03 41.03 -4.94
C LEU A 44 -28.70 40.38 -4.53
N ARG A 45 -27.85 41.11 -3.79
CA ARG A 45 -26.58 40.55 -3.25
C ARG A 45 -26.86 39.48 -2.19
N ASP A 46 -27.82 39.70 -1.31
CA ASP A 46 -28.17 38.74 -0.27
C ASP A 46 -28.69 37.42 -0.86
N ARG A 47 -29.52 37.50 -1.90
CA ARG A 47 -29.97 36.31 -2.64
C ARG A 47 -28.80 35.59 -3.33
N GLU A 48 -27.86 36.33 -3.92
CA GLU A 48 -26.68 35.74 -4.54
C GLU A 48 -25.75 35.09 -3.50
N LEU A 49 -25.54 35.70 -2.34
CA LEU A 49 -24.78 35.10 -1.24
C LEU A 49 -25.47 33.84 -0.69
N ALA A 50 -26.80 33.86 -0.56
CA ALA A 50 -27.56 32.68 -0.16
C ALA A 50 -27.40 31.54 -1.18
N HIS A 51 -27.46 31.83 -2.48
CA HIS A 51 -27.21 30.85 -3.54
C HIS A 51 -25.77 30.34 -3.57
N LEU A 52 -24.80 31.23 -3.35
CA LEU A 52 -23.39 30.88 -3.21
C LEU A 52 -23.19 29.86 -2.08
N ALA A 53 -23.75 30.14 -0.90
CA ALA A 53 -23.61 29.30 0.29
C ALA A 53 -24.39 27.99 0.20
N ALA A 54 -25.62 28.02 -0.31
CA ALA A 54 -26.51 26.86 -0.31
C ALA A 54 -26.30 25.92 -1.51
N VAL A 55 -25.78 26.42 -2.62
CA VAL A 55 -25.70 25.67 -3.89
C VAL A 55 -24.27 25.63 -4.42
N ARG A 56 -23.69 26.79 -4.74
CA ARG A 56 -22.44 26.84 -5.51
C ARG A 56 -21.23 26.30 -4.74
N LEU A 57 -21.09 26.60 -3.45
CA LEU A 57 -19.99 26.09 -2.61
C LEU A 57 -20.10 24.57 -2.38
N PRO A 58 -21.27 24.00 -2.01
CA PRO A 58 -21.46 22.55 -1.96
C PRO A 58 -21.15 21.85 -3.30
N GLU A 59 -21.69 22.35 -4.42
CA GLU A 59 -21.43 21.79 -5.74
C GLU A 59 -19.94 21.89 -6.13
N LEU A 60 -19.25 22.96 -5.74
CA LEU A 60 -17.80 23.08 -5.94
C LEU A 60 -17.06 22.00 -5.16
N ALA A 61 -17.38 21.82 -3.87
CA ALA A 61 -16.76 20.77 -3.05
C ALA A 61 -17.00 19.37 -3.63
N GLU A 62 -18.20 19.10 -4.14
CA GLU A 62 -18.55 17.82 -4.78
C GLU A 62 -17.84 17.65 -6.13
N SER A 63 -17.75 18.70 -6.95
CA SER A 63 -17.07 18.67 -8.25
C SER A 63 -15.58 18.37 -8.16
N LEU A 64 -14.93 18.76 -7.05
CA LEU A 64 -13.54 18.43 -6.77
C LEU A 64 -13.33 16.94 -6.48
N GLN A 65 -14.36 16.23 -6.02
CA GLN A 65 -14.32 14.78 -5.78
C GLN A 65 -14.87 14.00 -6.98
N ASN A 66 -15.82 14.56 -7.70
CA ASN A 66 -16.50 13.95 -8.83
C ASN A 66 -16.59 14.93 -10.00
N SER A 67 -15.70 14.75 -10.99
CA SER A 67 -15.63 15.63 -12.16
C SER A 67 -16.90 15.64 -13.04
N ALA A 68 -17.86 14.73 -12.81
CA ALA A 68 -19.15 14.76 -13.50
C ALA A 68 -20.10 15.86 -12.98
N VAL A 69 -19.86 16.37 -11.76
CA VAL A 69 -20.70 17.42 -11.15
C VAL A 69 -20.31 18.78 -11.74
N ARG A 70 -21.32 19.51 -12.24
CA ARG A 70 -21.16 20.85 -12.79
C ARG A 70 -21.62 21.88 -11.78
N VAL A 71 -20.74 22.82 -11.45
CA VAL A 71 -21.04 23.93 -10.53
C VAL A 71 -21.96 24.94 -11.21
N SER A 72 -23.05 25.28 -10.53
CA SER A 72 -24.04 26.26 -10.96
C SER A 72 -23.46 27.67 -11.05
N GLY A 73 -23.94 28.42 -12.03
CA GLY A 73 -23.60 29.84 -12.20
C GLY A 73 -24.32 30.76 -11.21
N PRO A 74 -24.03 32.08 -11.27
CA PRO A 74 -24.74 33.09 -10.48
C PRO A 74 -26.21 33.23 -10.91
N LEU A 75 -27.08 33.69 -10.00
CA LEU A 75 -28.51 33.87 -10.26
C LEU A 75 -28.78 35.02 -11.24
N HIS A 76 -27.94 36.05 -11.23
CA HIS A 76 -28.14 37.25 -12.03
C HIS A 76 -26.92 37.55 -12.89
N ARG A 77 -27.14 37.96 -14.15
CA ARG A 77 -26.07 38.29 -15.13
C ARG A 77 -25.13 39.41 -14.66
N ARG A 78 -25.59 40.26 -13.74
CA ARG A 78 -24.76 41.32 -13.12
C ARG A 78 -23.63 40.75 -12.24
N PHE A 79 -23.72 39.49 -11.85
CA PHE A 79 -22.74 38.80 -11.03
C PHE A 79 -21.99 37.70 -11.78
N ASP A 80 -22.01 37.77 -13.12
CA ASP A 80 -21.16 36.91 -13.95
C ASP A 80 -19.68 37.08 -13.56
N ALA A 81 -18.87 36.03 -13.75
CA ALA A 81 -17.49 35.96 -13.26
C ALA A 81 -16.57 37.07 -13.78
N LYS A 82 -16.96 37.75 -14.86
CA LYS A 82 -16.24 38.88 -15.47
C LYS A 82 -16.68 40.25 -14.95
N ALA A 83 -17.71 40.32 -14.12
CA ALA A 83 -18.20 41.58 -13.58
C ALA A 83 -17.27 42.10 -12.46
N PRO A 84 -17.01 43.41 -12.40
CA PRO A 84 -16.16 43.99 -11.36
C PRO A 84 -16.90 44.09 -10.00
N GLY A 85 -16.13 44.30 -8.93
CA GLY A 85 -16.66 44.52 -7.59
C GLY A 85 -17.18 43.23 -6.95
N PHE A 86 -18.44 43.22 -6.53
CA PHE A 86 -19.03 42.11 -5.76
C PHE A 86 -18.85 40.74 -6.44
N ALA A 87 -19.02 40.65 -7.76
CA ALA A 87 -18.88 39.39 -8.48
C ALA A 87 -17.44 38.86 -8.47
N GLN A 88 -16.46 39.76 -8.57
CA GLN A 88 -15.04 39.43 -8.45
C GLN A 88 -14.72 38.91 -7.05
N ASP A 89 -15.29 39.51 -6.01
CA ASP A 89 -15.08 39.07 -4.63
C ASP A 89 -15.73 37.71 -4.36
N VAL A 90 -16.92 37.44 -4.91
CA VAL A 90 -17.54 36.11 -4.90
C VAL A 90 -16.65 35.08 -5.61
N GLN A 91 -16.08 35.42 -6.77
CA GLN A 91 -15.17 34.52 -7.47
C GLN A 91 -13.91 34.23 -6.64
N LYS A 92 -13.30 35.25 -6.00
CA LYS A 92 -12.17 35.04 -5.08
C LYS A 92 -12.54 34.09 -3.92
N ILE A 93 -13.74 34.21 -3.36
CA ILE A 93 -14.22 33.30 -2.30
C ILE A 93 -14.30 31.86 -2.83
N MET A 94 -14.85 31.66 -4.04
CA MET A 94 -14.89 30.34 -4.68
C MET A 94 -13.49 29.76 -4.89
N ASP A 95 -12.55 30.57 -5.40
CA ASP A 95 -11.17 30.13 -5.63
C ASP A 95 -10.46 29.76 -4.31
N LEU A 96 -10.63 30.58 -3.26
CA LEU A 96 -10.08 30.33 -1.94
C LEU A 96 -10.67 29.07 -1.28
N PHE A 97 -11.99 28.89 -1.40
CA PHE A 97 -12.69 27.72 -0.89
C PHE A 97 -12.26 26.46 -1.64
N GLY A 98 -12.23 26.49 -2.97
CA GLY A 98 -11.77 25.38 -3.79
C GLY A 98 -10.35 24.95 -3.42
N GLY A 99 -9.42 25.92 -3.34
CA GLY A 99 -8.05 25.64 -2.91
C GLY A 99 -7.93 25.16 -1.45
N ALA A 100 -8.84 25.57 -0.55
CA ALA A 100 -8.88 25.07 0.83
C ALA A 100 -9.38 23.63 0.90
N VAL A 101 -10.45 23.29 0.18
CA VAL A 101 -10.99 21.93 0.09
C VAL A 101 -9.94 21.00 -0.50
N GLU A 102 -9.29 21.39 -1.59
CA GLU A 102 -8.22 20.62 -2.23
C GLU A 102 -7.08 20.30 -1.22
N ARG A 103 -6.55 21.31 -0.53
CA ARG A 103 -5.53 21.10 0.52
C ARG A 103 -5.99 20.19 1.65
N ILE A 104 -7.24 20.32 2.10
CA ILE A 104 -7.79 19.45 3.15
C ILE A 104 -7.87 18.00 2.65
N THR A 105 -8.35 17.79 1.42
CA THR A 105 -8.45 16.45 0.82
C THR A 105 -7.08 15.82 0.60
N GLU A 106 -6.11 16.57 0.10
CA GLU A 106 -4.72 16.12 -0.05
C GLU A 106 -4.10 15.77 1.31
N HIS A 107 -4.29 16.63 2.32
CA HIS A 107 -3.76 16.39 3.65
C HIS A 107 -4.40 15.15 4.29
N ALA A 108 -5.72 14.97 4.16
CA ALA A 108 -6.42 13.78 4.64
C ALA A 108 -5.94 12.52 3.92
N ALA A 109 -5.71 12.57 2.59
CA ALA A 109 -5.17 11.45 1.82
C ALA A 109 -3.74 11.10 2.26
N LEU A 110 -2.87 12.08 2.47
CA LEU A 110 -1.52 11.88 2.99
C LEU A 110 -1.52 11.29 4.40
N ALA A 111 -2.38 11.81 5.28
CA ALA A 111 -2.53 11.33 6.65
C ALA A 111 -3.01 9.87 6.65
N SER A 112 -4.05 9.53 5.88
CA SER A 112 -4.56 8.16 5.72
C SER A 112 -3.50 7.20 5.20
N ARG A 113 -2.77 7.58 4.13
CA ARG A 113 -1.64 6.80 3.60
C ARG A 113 -0.54 6.59 4.65
N SER A 114 -0.26 7.61 5.47
CA SER A 114 0.75 7.51 6.53
C SER A 114 0.33 6.59 7.67
N ALA A 115 -0.93 6.66 8.09
CA ALA A 115 -1.49 5.79 9.12
C ALA A 115 -1.54 4.33 8.63
N GLY A 116 -2.00 4.09 7.40
CA GLY A 116 -1.97 2.77 6.77
C GLY A 116 -0.56 2.20 6.69
N ARG A 117 0.42 3.03 6.29
CA ARG A 117 1.83 2.64 6.29
C ARG A 117 2.35 2.21 7.66
N SER A 118 2.01 2.98 8.70
CA SER A 118 2.42 2.67 10.07
C SER A 118 1.80 1.34 10.53
N MET A 119 0.50 1.15 10.29
CA MET A 119 -0.20 -0.09 10.64
C MET A 119 0.42 -1.30 9.95
N MET A 120 0.74 -1.20 8.66
CA MET A 120 1.37 -2.31 7.92
C MET A 120 2.77 -2.63 8.43
N ARG A 121 3.55 -1.62 8.84
CA ARG A 121 4.86 -1.85 9.48
C ARG A 121 4.71 -2.57 10.82
N THR A 122 3.72 -2.21 11.62
CA THR A 122 3.41 -2.90 12.88
C THR A 122 3.02 -4.36 12.62
N MET A 123 2.13 -4.62 11.65
CA MET A 123 1.76 -5.98 11.26
C MET A 123 2.97 -6.79 10.79
N GLN A 124 3.87 -6.19 9.99
CA GLN A 124 5.10 -6.84 9.56
C GLN A 124 6.03 -7.17 10.74
N SER A 125 6.15 -6.27 11.72
CA SER A 125 6.94 -6.50 12.92
C SER A 125 6.40 -7.67 13.73
N LEU A 126 5.08 -7.71 13.96
CA LEU A 126 4.42 -8.81 14.66
C LEU A 126 4.58 -10.14 13.93
N ALA A 127 4.46 -10.14 12.60
CA ALA A 127 4.69 -11.34 11.79
C ALA A 127 6.15 -11.85 11.91
N ASN A 128 7.12 -10.94 11.94
CA ASN A 128 8.53 -11.31 12.15
C ASN A 128 8.78 -11.88 13.56
N GLU A 129 8.12 -11.34 14.58
CA GLU A 129 8.20 -11.85 15.96
C GLU A 129 7.58 -13.25 16.09
N GLN A 130 6.40 -13.45 15.47
CA GLN A 130 5.76 -14.77 15.39
C GLN A 130 6.65 -15.78 14.65
N GLN A 131 7.31 -15.36 13.57
CA GLN A 131 8.25 -16.20 12.84
C GLN A 131 9.38 -16.71 13.73
N LEU A 132 9.93 -15.84 14.58
CA LEU A 132 11.00 -16.19 15.52
C LEU A 132 10.49 -17.15 16.60
N ALA A 133 9.29 -16.92 17.13
CA ALA A 133 8.66 -17.79 18.12
C ALA A 133 8.40 -19.19 17.54
N ILE A 134 7.88 -19.27 16.32
CA ILE A 134 7.64 -20.55 15.63
C ILE A 134 8.96 -21.28 15.35
N SER A 135 10.00 -20.58 14.87
CA SER A 135 11.33 -21.19 14.67
C SER A 135 11.89 -21.75 15.97
N THR A 136 11.72 -21.02 17.07
CA THR A 136 12.15 -21.47 18.39
C THR A 136 11.38 -22.71 18.86
N MET A 137 10.08 -22.81 18.56
CA MET A 137 9.30 -24.01 18.86
C MET A 137 9.72 -25.19 17.98
N GLN A 138 9.99 -24.97 16.69
CA GLN A 138 10.48 -26.01 15.78
C GLN A 138 11.84 -26.58 16.23
N GLU A 139 12.71 -25.76 16.81
CA GLU A 139 14.00 -26.21 17.34
C GLU A 139 13.89 -26.99 18.65
N ARG A 140 12.82 -26.79 19.44
CA ARG A 140 12.61 -27.45 20.73
C ARG A 140 11.81 -28.74 20.64
N HIS A 141 11.12 -28.98 19.54
CA HIS A 141 10.19 -30.10 19.38
C HIS A 141 10.54 -30.95 18.16
N ASP A 142 10.76 -32.24 18.38
CA ASP A 142 11.05 -33.24 17.33
C ASP A 142 9.82 -34.10 16.97
N ASP A 143 8.67 -33.86 17.60
CA ASP A 143 7.43 -34.60 17.35
C ASP A 143 6.87 -34.23 15.95
N PRO A 144 6.71 -35.22 15.03
CA PRO A 144 6.19 -34.98 13.69
C PRO A 144 4.82 -34.29 13.64
N ASP A 145 3.92 -34.61 14.56
CA ASP A 145 2.56 -34.07 14.57
C ASP A 145 2.58 -32.60 15.03
N VAL A 146 3.44 -32.27 16.00
CA VAL A 146 3.70 -30.89 16.43
C VAL A 146 4.36 -30.09 15.31
N LEU A 147 5.34 -30.67 14.63
CA LEU A 147 6.04 -30.02 13.54
C LEU A 147 5.10 -29.72 12.36
N GLU A 148 4.18 -30.63 12.03
CA GLU A 148 3.14 -30.39 11.02
C GLU A 148 2.27 -29.18 11.38
N GLY A 149 1.78 -29.13 12.63
CA GLY A 149 1.04 -27.97 13.14
C GLY A 149 1.82 -26.66 13.06
N LEU A 150 3.10 -26.69 13.48
CA LEU A 150 3.98 -25.52 13.42
C LEU A 150 4.28 -25.08 11.99
N LEU A 151 4.42 -26.00 11.04
CA LEU A 151 4.59 -25.68 9.62
C LEU A 151 3.36 -24.98 9.03
N ARG A 152 2.15 -25.40 9.44
CA ARG A 152 0.91 -24.73 9.02
C ARG A 152 0.83 -23.31 9.58
N ILE A 153 1.18 -23.11 10.86
CA ILE A 153 1.20 -21.79 11.50
C ILE A 153 2.26 -20.88 10.85
N ASP A 154 3.46 -21.41 10.59
CA ASP A 154 4.55 -20.74 9.88
C ASP A 154 4.08 -20.20 8.52
N HIS A 155 3.34 -21.03 7.79
CA HIS A 155 2.80 -20.65 6.50
C HIS A 155 1.76 -19.53 6.59
N MET A 156 0.84 -19.61 7.56
CA MET A 156 -0.14 -18.56 7.81
C MET A 156 0.54 -17.24 8.20
N ASN A 157 1.57 -17.30 9.02
CA ASN A 157 2.36 -16.13 9.42
C ASN A 157 3.10 -15.51 8.22
N ALA A 158 3.71 -16.33 7.36
CA ALA A 158 4.32 -15.86 6.11
C ALA A 158 3.29 -15.19 5.18
N GLN A 159 2.06 -15.69 5.15
CA GLN A 159 0.96 -15.08 4.38
C GLN A 159 0.53 -13.73 4.96
N ILE A 160 0.45 -13.58 6.29
CA ILE A 160 0.18 -12.30 6.95
C ILE A 160 1.28 -11.29 6.62
N GLY A 161 2.55 -11.69 6.76
CA GLY A 161 3.71 -10.86 6.41
C GLY A 161 3.65 -10.39 4.96
N ARG A 162 3.37 -11.30 4.01
CA ARG A 162 3.21 -10.94 2.59
C ARG A 162 2.10 -9.90 2.38
N ARG A 163 0.93 -10.10 2.99
CA ARG A 163 -0.21 -9.18 2.84
C ARG A 163 0.11 -7.80 3.41
N ALA A 164 0.78 -7.74 4.56
CA ALA A 164 1.26 -6.49 5.14
C ALA A 164 2.29 -5.79 4.22
N GLN A 165 3.24 -6.55 3.67
CA GLN A 165 4.24 -6.05 2.72
C GLN A 165 3.60 -5.48 1.44
N ALA A 166 2.62 -6.20 0.87
CA ALA A 166 1.85 -5.76 -0.30
C ALA A 166 1.14 -4.43 -0.05
N MET A 167 0.43 -4.30 1.08
CA MET A 167 -0.23 -3.06 1.47
C MET A 167 0.74 -1.91 1.78
N ALA A 168 1.90 -2.23 2.37
CA ALA A 168 2.95 -1.25 2.62
C ALA A 168 3.47 -0.64 1.31
N VAL A 169 3.63 -1.46 0.26
CA VAL A 169 4.05 -1.01 -1.09
C VAL A 169 3.03 -0.04 -1.68
N LEU A 170 1.73 -0.36 -1.60
CA LEU A 170 0.65 0.54 -2.04
C LEU A 170 0.66 1.87 -1.28
N SER A 171 1.06 1.83 0.00
CA SER A 171 1.25 3.04 0.82
C SER A 171 2.56 3.79 0.51
N GLY A 172 3.30 3.42 -0.54
CA GLY A 172 4.55 4.04 -0.95
C GLY A 172 5.79 3.54 -0.21
N SER A 173 5.70 2.49 0.62
CA SER A 173 6.87 1.92 1.30
C SER A 173 7.76 1.14 0.35
N TRP A 174 9.00 0.96 0.78
CA TRP A 174 9.93 0.02 0.17
C TRP A 174 9.53 -1.44 0.49
N PRO A 175 9.61 -2.37 -0.48
CA PRO A 175 9.20 -3.78 -0.33
C PRO A 175 10.13 -4.63 0.56
N GLY A 176 10.88 -4.07 1.51
CA GLY A 176 11.69 -4.86 2.46
C GLY A 176 13.17 -5.03 2.10
N GLN A 177 13.85 -6.06 2.61
CA GLN A 177 15.31 -6.15 2.52
C GLN A 177 15.82 -6.39 1.09
N GLN A 178 16.91 -5.72 0.74
CA GLN A 178 17.65 -5.98 -0.49
C GLN A 178 18.26 -7.38 -0.44
N ARG A 179 18.05 -8.16 -1.51
CA ARG A 179 18.57 -9.54 -1.64
C ARG A 179 19.83 -9.54 -2.49
N SER A 180 20.64 -10.58 -2.37
CA SER A 180 21.68 -10.88 -3.36
C SER A 180 21.05 -11.16 -4.73
N ALA A 181 21.80 -10.93 -5.82
CA ALA A 181 21.36 -11.32 -7.15
C ALA A 181 21.01 -12.81 -7.16
N SER A 182 19.87 -13.16 -7.76
CA SER A 182 19.26 -14.48 -7.64
C SER A 182 18.79 -14.98 -9.00
N SER A 183 18.94 -16.28 -9.28
CA SER A 183 18.46 -16.87 -10.54
C SER A 183 16.96 -16.62 -10.72
N LEU A 184 16.47 -16.54 -11.96
CA LEU A 184 15.04 -16.41 -12.23
C LEU A 184 14.23 -17.57 -11.65
N SER A 185 14.80 -18.77 -11.65
CA SER A 185 14.20 -19.94 -10.98
C SER A 185 14.09 -19.77 -9.47
N ASP A 186 15.11 -19.17 -8.82
CA ASP A 186 15.06 -18.87 -7.39
C ASP A 186 14.08 -17.75 -7.06
N VAL A 187 13.96 -16.76 -7.94
CA VAL A 187 12.97 -15.68 -7.82
C VAL A 187 11.55 -16.26 -7.88
N VAL A 188 11.25 -17.07 -8.89
CA VAL A 188 9.94 -17.73 -9.01
C VAL A 188 9.70 -18.67 -7.83
N ARG A 189 10.69 -19.49 -7.44
CA ARG A 189 10.57 -20.36 -6.26
C ARG A 189 10.31 -19.57 -4.98
N GLY A 190 10.99 -18.44 -4.81
CA GLY A 190 10.78 -17.53 -3.69
C GLY A 190 9.36 -16.93 -3.72
N ALA A 191 8.82 -16.64 -4.89
CA ALA A 191 7.45 -16.16 -5.06
C ALA A 191 6.41 -17.25 -4.77
N THR A 192 6.58 -18.45 -5.35
CA THR A 192 5.79 -19.65 -5.05
C THR A 192 5.76 -19.93 -3.55
N SER A 193 6.87 -19.70 -2.84
CA SER A 193 6.91 -19.94 -1.40
C SER A 193 6.07 -19.04 -0.53
N ARG A 194 5.56 -17.96 -1.12
CA ARG A 194 4.75 -17.01 -0.41
C ARG A 194 3.27 -17.22 -0.64
N ILE A 195 2.83 -18.15 -1.50
CA ILE A 195 1.40 -18.32 -1.80
C ILE A 195 0.81 -19.55 -1.10
N ARG A 196 -0.51 -19.54 -0.87
CA ARG A 196 -1.21 -20.64 -0.18
C ARG A 196 -1.12 -21.95 -0.95
N ASP A 197 -1.41 -21.87 -2.24
CA ASP A 197 -1.50 -23.01 -3.13
C ASP A 197 -0.17 -23.31 -3.84
N TYR A 198 0.94 -23.24 -3.10
CA TYR A 198 2.29 -23.37 -3.66
C TYR A 198 2.54 -24.74 -4.35
N LEU A 199 1.84 -25.79 -3.92
CA LEU A 199 1.90 -27.12 -4.55
C LEU A 199 1.29 -27.15 -5.96
N ARG A 200 0.46 -26.16 -6.32
CA ARG A 200 -0.19 -26.07 -7.62
C ARG A 200 0.66 -25.36 -8.66
N VAL A 201 1.84 -24.87 -8.31
CA VAL A 201 2.72 -24.14 -9.22
C VAL A 201 3.74 -25.09 -9.84
N ASN A 202 3.71 -25.22 -11.16
CA ASN A 202 4.67 -26.01 -11.93
C ASN A 202 5.59 -25.09 -12.72
N VAL A 203 6.90 -25.16 -12.47
CA VAL A 203 7.90 -24.32 -13.14
C VAL A 203 8.58 -25.11 -14.25
N GLN A 204 8.51 -24.60 -15.48
CA GLN A 204 9.05 -25.24 -16.68
C GLN A 204 10.12 -24.36 -17.34
N ASN A 205 11.04 -25.01 -18.07
CA ASN A 205 12.04 -24.35 -18.92
C ASN A 205 12.87 -23.25 -18.23
N PRO A 206 13.57 -23.54 -17.12
CA PRO A 206 14.34 -22.53 -16.41
C PRO A 206 15.45 -21.93 -17.30
N VAL A 207 15.58 -20.61 -17.28
CA VAL A 207 16.60 -19.87 -18.03
C VAL A 207 17.78 -19.53 -17.11
N ASN A 208 19.00 -19.64 -17.64
CA ASN A 208 20.23 -19.36 -16.90
C ASN A 208 20.53 -17.84 -16.83
N MET A 209 19.62 -17.08 -16.24
CA MET A 209 19.78 -15.66 -15.94
C MET A 209 19.38 -15.35 -14.50
N ALA A 210 20.00 -14.33 -13.92
CA ALA A 210 19.70 -13.84 -12.58
C ALA A 210 19.16 -12.41 -12.60
N VAL A 211 18.30 -12.11 -11.65
CA VAL A 211 17.80 -10.76 -11.38
C VAL A 211 18.79 -10.05 -10.47
N THR A 212 19.12 -8.81 -10.80
CA THR A 212 20.02 -7.95 -10.00
C THR A 212 19.46 -7.71 -8.60
N SER A 213 20.35 -7.58 -7.61
CA SER A 213 20.00 -7.39 -6.19
C SER A 213 18.89 -6.38 -5.90
N ARG A 214 18.88 -5.24 -6.61
CA ARG A 214 17.90 -4.16 -6.43
C ARG A 214 16.47 -4.54 -6.85
N ALA A 215 16.31 -5.55 -7.71
CA ALA A 215 15.04 -5.93 -8.32
C ALA A 215 14.51 -7.30 -7.85
N VAL A 216 15.32 -8.12 -7.15
CA VAL A 216 14.91 -9.45 -6.69
C VAL A 216 13.63 -9.39 -5.85
N GLU A 217 13.62 -8.66 -4.73
CA GLU A 217 12.47 -8.62 -3.82
C GLU A 217 11.21 -8.01 -4.49
N PRO A 218 11.30 -6.90 -5.26
CA PRO A 218 10.19 -6.41 -6.07
C PRO A 218 9.60 -7.43 -7.05
N VAL A 219 10.45 -8.15 -7.80
CA VAL A 219 9.99 -9.16 -8.75
C VAL A 219 9.39 -10.35 -8.03
N VAL A 220 9.99 -10.82 -6.93
CA VAL A 220 9.43 -11.89 -6.09
C VAL A 220 8.03 -11.52 -5.61
N LEU A 221 7.84 -10.29 -5.13
CA LEU A 221 6.54 -9.84 -4.62
C LEU A 221 5.51 -9.72 -5.75
N ALA A 222 5.87 -9.13 -6.89
CA ALA A 222 4.98 -9.04 -8.05
C ALA A 222 4.56 -10.42 -8.57
N VAL A 223 5.52 -11.33 -8.76
CA VAL A 223 5.24 -12.71 -9.19
C VAL A 223 4.40 -13.45 -8.14
N ALA A 224 4.62 -13.24 -6.84
CA ALA A 224 3.82 -13.87 -5.81
C ALA A 224 2.36 -13.43 -5.87
N GLU A 225 2.08 -12.14 -6.06
CA GLU A 225 0.72 -11.63 -6.20
C GLU A 225 0.02 -12.16 -7.46
N LEU A 226 0.76 -12.32 -8.57
CA LEU A 226 0.22 -12.92 -9.80
C LEU A 226 -0.07 -14.41 -9.64
N LEU A 227 0.83 -15.19 -9.02
CA LEU A 227 0.64 -16.61 -8.74
C LEU A 227 -0.54 -16.85 -7.79
N ASP A 228 -0.68 -16.02 -6.76
CA ASP A 228 -1.79 -16.09 -5.80
C ASP A 228 -3.12 -15.76 -6.47
N ASN A 229 -3.13 -14.86 -7.46
CA ASN A 229 -4.31 -14.58 -8.29
C ASN A 229 -4.64 -15.73 -9.23
N ALA A 230 -3.65 -16.25 -9.96
CA ALA A 230 -3.81 -17.38 -10.88
C ALA A 230 -4.37 -18.61 -10.15
N ALA A 231 -3.80 -18.97 -8.99
CA ALA A 231 -4.24 -20.12 -8.22
C ALA A 231 -5.66 -19.95 -7.66
N ARG A 232 -6.05 -18.74 -7.24
CA ARG A 232 -7.39 -18.44 -6.72
C ARG A 232 -8.49 -18.50 -7.78
N HIS A 233 -8.20 -18.05 -9.01
CA HIS A 233 -9.18 -18.01 -10.10
C HIS A 233 -9.20 -19.28 -10.95
N SER A 234 -8.21 -20.16 -10.76
CA SER A 234 -8.14 -21.48 -11.37
C SER A 234 -8.95 -22.51 -10.59
N ARG A 235 -9.52 -23.50 -11.29
CA ARG A 235 -10.24 -24.62 -10.65
C ARG A 235 -9.32 -25.38 -9.69
N PRO A 236 -9.80 -25.88 -8.53
CA PRO A 236 -8.94 -26.48 -7.49
C PRO A 236 -8.06 -27.65 -7.94
N ASP A 237 -8.48 -28.38 -8.98
CA ASP A 237 -7.82 -29.55 -9.56
C ASP A 237 -6.79 -29.21 -10.65
N THR A 238 -6.61 -27.93 -10.97
CA THR A 238 -5.72 -27.47 -12.05
C THR A 238 -4.41 -26.89 -11.52
N MET A 239 -3.35 -27.05 -12.32
CA MET A 239 -2.03 -26.50 -12.06
C MET A 239 -1.90 -25.10 -12.69
N VAL A 240 -1.10 -24.25 -12.05
CA VAL A 240 -0.63 -22.97 -12.61
C VAL A 240 0.77 -23.21 -13.17
N GLU A 241 0.96 -22.95 -14.46
CA GLU A 241 2.24 -23.15 -15.11
C GLU A 241 3.06 -21.87 -15.19
N VAL A 242 4.34 -21.96 -14.88
CA VAL A 242 5.29 -20.86 -15.02
C VAL A 242 6.33 -21.24 -16.04
N ASN A 243 6.41 -20.45 -17.11
CA ASN A 243 7.38 -20.60 -18.18
C ASN A 243 8.27 -19.36 -18.29
N PHE A 244 9.46 -19.55 -18.84
CA PHE A 244 10.39 -18.47 -19.13
C PHE A 244 10.62 -18.38 -20.63
N GLN A 245 10.61 -17.17 -21.18
CA GLN A 245 10.92 -16.92 -22.57
C GLN A 245 11.96 -15.81 -22.67
N THR A 246 13.10 -16.12 -23.31
CA THR A 246 14.10 -15.09 -23.62
C THR A 246 13.61 -14.28 -24.82
N THR A 247 13.70 -12.95 -24.70
CA THR A 247 13.32 -11.99 -25.73
C THR A 247 14.51 -11.08 -26.04
N HIS A 248 14.43 -10.29 -27.10
CA HIS A 248 15.49 -9.33 -27.43
C HIS A 248 15.69 -8.27 -26.32
N ASN A 249 14.64 -7.94 -25.56
CA ASN A 249 14.67 -6.89 -24.55
C ASN A 249 14.86 -7.39 -23.11
N GLY A 250 14.95 -8.69 -22.89
CA GLY A 250 15.06 -9.28 -21.55
C GLY A 250 14.43 -10.66 -21.47
N VAL A 251 13.95 -11.05 -20.29
CA VAL A 251 13.28 -12.34 -20.08
C VAL A 251 11.85 -12.12 -19.61
N ALA A 252 10.91 -12.79 -20.28
CA ALA A 252 9.52 -12.84 -19.91
C ALA A 252 9.27 -14.05 -19.00
N VAL A 253 8.68 -13.81 -17.83
CA VAL A 253 8.11 -14.84 -16.96
C VAL A 253 6.62 -14.91 -17.27
N MET A 254 6.18 -16.01 -17.87
CA MET A 254 4.78 -16.25 -18.25
C MET A 254 4.14 -17.15 -17.21
N ILE A 255 2.98 -16.75 -16.70
CA ILE A 255 2.18 -17.47 -15.72
C ILE A 255 0.85 -17.79 -16.38
N ASP A 256 0.60 -19.06 -16.65
CA ASP A 256 -0.60 -19.56 -17.30
C ASP A 256 -1.52 -20.23 -16.29
N ASP A 257 -2.76 -19.76 -16.25
CA ASP A 257 -3.80 -20.31 -15.40
C ASP A 257 -4.90 -21.01 -16.22
N ALA A 258 -5.66 -21.88 -15.56
CA ALA A 258 -6.79 -22.61 -16.12
C ALA A 258 -8.12 -22.13 -15.51
N GLY A 259 -8.21 -20.81 -15.27
CA GLY A 259 -9.34 -20.14 -14.68
C GLY A 259 -10.36 -19.60 -15.67
N VAL A 260 -11.23 -18.72 -15.18
CA VAL A 260 -12.20 -17.99 -16.00
C VAL A 260 -11.49 -16.89 -16.77
N ALA A 261 -11.67 -16.84 -18.09
CA ALA A 261 -11.13 -15.77 -18.92
C ALA A 261 -11.73 -14.41 -18.55
N MET A 262 -10.92 -13.36 -18.63
CA MET A 262 -11.37 -11.99 -18.40
C MET A 262 -12.15 -11.43 -19.59
N THR A 263 -13.21 -10.69 -19.29
CA THR A 263 -13.92 -9.87 -20.28
C THR A 263 -13.05 -8.71 -20.76
N PRO A 264 -13.34 -8.11 -21.94
CA PRO A 264 -12.60 -6.93 -22.40
C PRO A 264 -12.59 -5.78 -21.40
N GLU A 265 -13.68 -5.60 -20.65
CA GLU A 265 -13.78 -4.60 -19.60
C GLU A 265 -12.84 -4.87 -18.42
N GLU A 266 -12.75 -6.14 -18.02
CA GLU A 266 -11.85 -6.56 -16.94
C GLU A 266 -10.39 -6.45 -17.36
N LEU A 267 -10.07 -6.76 -18.61
CA LEU A 267 -8.71 -6.56 -19.16
C LEU A 267 -8.32 -5.08 -19.14
N ARG A 268 -9.19 -4.16 -19.57
CA ARG A 268 -8.90 -2.71 -19.49
C ARG A 268 -8.63 -2.26 -18.07
N ARG A 269 -9.47 -2.68 -17.11
CA ARG A 269 -9.27 -2.39 -15.68
C ARG A 269 -8.01 -3.06 -15.10
N ALA A 270 -7.60 -4.21 -15.62
CA ALA A 270 -6.36 -4.86 -15.23
C ALA A 270 -5.16 -4.09 -15.76
N ASP A 271 -5.17 -3.69 -17.03
CA ASP A 271 -4.12 -2.90 -17.67
C ASP A 271 -3.91 -1.55 -16.97
N GLU A 272 -4.99 -0.84 -16.62
CA GLU A 272 -4.91 0.40 -15.84
C GLU A 272 -4.18 0.19 -14.51
N ARG A 273 -4.48 -0.91 -13.79
CA ARG A 273 -3.82 -1.23 -12.52
C ARG A 273 -2.39 -1.71 -12.67
N LEU A 274 -2.08 -2.42 -13.76
CA LEU A 274 -0.75 -2.98 -14.04
C LEU A 274 0.22 -1.97 -14.66
N SER A 275 -0.29 -0.92 -15.32
CA SER A 275 0.53 0.17 -15.86
C SER A 275 1.36 0.86 -14.79
N GLY A 276 0.79 1.02 -13.59
CA GLY A 276 1.37 1.81 -12.50
C GLY A 276 1.39 3.32 -12.76
N ASP A 277 0.74 3.79 -13.83
CA ASP A 277 0.69 5.21 -14.22
C ASP A 277 -0.19 6.04 -13.28
N VAL A 278 -1.18 5.40 -12.66
CA VAL A 278 -2.06 6.05 -11.69
C VAL A 278 -1.72 5.57 -10.28
N PRO A 279 -1.44 6.48 -9.34
CA PRO A 279 -1.21 6.11 -7.95
C PRO A 279 -2.41 5.33 -7.42
N PRO A 280 -2.21 4.16 -6.78
CA PRO A 280 -3.32 3.38 -6.26
C PRO A 280 -4.06 4.20 -5.20
N ASP A 281 -5.31 4.55 -5.49
CA ASP A 281 -6.22 5.13 -4.51
C ASP A 281 -6.96 4.00 -3.75
N VAL A 282 -7.40 4.29 -2.53
CA VAL A 282 -8.18 3.34 -1.70
C VAL A 282 -9.44 2.90 -2.44
N GLN A 283 -10.01 3.78 -3.27
CA GLN A 283 -11.19 3.52 -4.09
C GLN A 283 -10.93 2.48 -5.21
N TRP A 284 -9.68 2.34 -5.67
CA TRP A 284 -9.31 1.46 -6.79
C TRP A 284 -9.24 -0.03 -6.40
N LEU A 285 -9.06 -0.29 -5.11
CA LEU A 285 -8.98 -1.64 -4.55
C LEU A 285 -10.36 -2.31 -4.50
N GLY A 286 -11.46 -1.56 -4.46
CA GLY A 286 -12.81 -2.13 -4.35
C GLY A 286 -13.09 -2.82 -3.01
N ASP A 287 -14.27 -3.43 -2.91
CA ASP A 287 -14.72 -4.21 -1.75
C ASP A 287 -15.16 -5.62 -2.19
N PRO A 288 -14.40 -6.69 -1.87
CA PRO A 288 -13.17 -6.70 -1.05
C PRO A 288 -11.93 -6.19 -1.83
N PRO A 289 -10.87 -5.74 -1.12
CA PRO A 289 -9.68 -5.15 -1.74
C PRO A 289 -8.91 -6.07 -2.70
N GLN A 290 -8.89 -5.72 -3.98
CA GLN A 290 -8.13 -6.37 -5.05
C GLN A 290 -6.72 -5.78 -5.16
N VAL A 291 -5.83 -6.22 -4.28
CA VAL A 291 -4.47 -5.67 -4.15
C VAL A 291 -3.48 -6.15 -5.21
N GLY A 292 -3.64 -7.35 -5.75
CA GLY A 292 -2.56 -8.05 -6.46
C GLY A 292 -2.01 -7.29 -7.68
N PHE A 293 -2.89 -6.89 -8.61
CA PHE A 293 -2.47 -6.16 -9.80
C PHE A 293 -1.95 -4.75 -9.48
N ALA A 294 -2.58 -4.05 -8.53
CA ALA A 294 -2.10 -2.73 -8.11
C ALA A 294 -0.68 -2.80 -7.52
N VAL A 295 -0.37 -3.82 -6.72
CA VAL A 295 0.98 -4.03 -6.17
C VAL A 295 1.98 -4.34 -7.29
N ALA A 296 1.62 -5.23 -8.22
CA ALA A 296 2.47 -5.57 -9.36
C ALA A 296 2.76 -4.34 -10.23
N GLY A 297 1.74 -3.51 -10.53
CA GLY A 297 1.89 -2.28 -11.32
C GLY A 297 2.75 -1.22 -10.63
N VAL A 298 2.55 -0.97 -9.33
CA VAL A 298 3.40 -0.04 -8.57
C VAL A 298 4.87 -0.47 -8.57
N LEU A 299 5.13 -1.78 -8.42
CA LEU A 299 6.49 -2.30 -8.46
C LEU A 299 7.08 -2.25 -9.87
N ALA A 300 6.29 -2.57 -10.90
CA ALA A 300 6.68 -2.47 -12.30
C ALA A 300 7.14 -1.06 -12.65
N ALA A 301 6.29 -0.06 -12.41
CA ALA A 301 6.59 1.35 -12.66
C ALA A 301 7.81 1.84 -11.86
N ARG A 302 7.95 1.43 -10.60
CA ARG A 302 9.05 1.88 -9.73
C ARG A 302 10.41 1.29 -10.11
N TYR A 303 10.46 0.01 -10.51
CA TYR A 303 11.71 -0.72 -10.73
C TYR A 303 12.07 -0.89 -12.20
N GLY A 304 11.16 -0.55 -13.12
CA GLY A 304 11.38 -0.52 -14.55
C GLY A 304 11.21 -1.88 -15.25
N PHE A 305 10.45 -2.81 -14.67
CA PHE A 305 9.95 -3.99 -15.38
C PHE A 305 8.49 -3.74 -15.80
N SER A 306 7.91 -4.58 -16.66
CA SER A 306 6.50 -4.45 -17.05
C SER A 306 5.71 -5.71 -16.72
N VAL A 307 4.42 -5.52 -16.45
CA VAL A 307 3.47 -6.61 -16.21
C VAL A 307 2.26 -6.40 -17.11
N SER A 308 1.81 -7.46 -17.76
CA SER A 308 0.60 -7.44 -18.59
C SER A 308 -0.18 -8.73 -18.39
N VAL A 309 -1.48 -8.70 -18.68
CA VAL A 309 -2.33 -9.89 -18.70
C VAL A 309 -3.06 -10.00 -20.03
N ASP A 310 -3.29 -11.22 -20.50
CA ASP A 310 -4.13 -11.49 -21.66
C ASP A 310 -4.85 -12.84 -21.53
N THR A 311 -5.75 -13.14 -22.46
CA THR A 311 -6.58 -14.36 -22.47
C THR A 311 -5.98 -15.49 -23.32
N ARG A 312 -4.69 -15.41 -23.68
CA ARG A 312 -4.01 -16.40 -24.54
C ARG A 312 -3.34 -17.51 -23.72
N SER A 313 -3.90 -17.84 -22.56
CA SER A 313 -3.48 -19.03 -21.82
C SER A 313 -3.78 -20.28 -22.66
N PRO A 314 -2.84 -21.22 -22.82
CA PRO A 314 -3.08 -22.52 -23.46
C PRO A 314 -4.21 -23.32 -22.80
N TYR A 315 -4.55 -22.98 -21.55
CA TYR A 315 -5.55 -23.65 -20.73
C TYR A 315 -6.91 -22.93 -20.73
N GLY A 316 -7.08 -21.89 -21.56
CA GLY A 316 -8.33 -21.13 -21.71
C GLY A 316 -8.61 -20.10 -20.59
N GLY A 317 -7.68 -19.94 -19.65
CA GLY A 317 -7.74 -18.94 -18.60
C GLY A 317 -6.97 -17.66 -18.95
N VAL A 318 -6.26 -17.12 -17.96
CA VAL A 318 -5.49 -15.87 -18.08
C VAL A 318 -3.99 -16.19 -18.12
N ARG A 319 -3.27 -15.48 -18.99
CA ARG A 319 -1.81 -15.44 -19.03
C ARG A 319 -1.33 -14.12 -18.45
N ALA A 320 -0.59 -14.15 -17.35
CA ALA A 320 0.16 -13.00 -16.86
C ALA A 320 1.60 -13.06 -17.37
N VAL A 321 2.14 -11.93 -17.81
CA VAL A 321 3.51 -11.82 -18.33
C VAL A 321 4.25 -10.75 -17.54
N VAL A 322 5.36 -11.13 -16.91
CA VAL A 322 6.31 -10.21 -16.28
C VAL A 322 7.55 -10.11 -17.16
N LEU A 323 7.73 -9.00 -17.86
CA LEU A 323 8.89 -8.76 -18.69
C LEU A 323 9.96 -8.04 -17.88
N ILE A 324 11.06 -8.74 -17.62
CA ILE A 324 12.21 -8.23 -16.87
C ILE A 324 13.26 -7.79 -17.89
N PRO A 325 13.53 -6.49 -18.07
CA PRO A 325 14.45 -6.03 -19.09
C PRO A 325 15.90 -6.37 -18.76
N ASN A 326 16.76 -6.40 -19.79
CA ASN A 326 18.19 -6.68 -19.67
C ASN A 326 18.90 -5.84 -18.58
N ALA A 327 18.48 -4.59 -18.36
CA ALA A 327 19.02 -3.71 -17.33
C ALA A 327 18.77 -4.17 -15.88
N LEU A 328 17.86 -5.14 -15.67
CA LEU A 328 17.58 -5.79 -14.39
C LEU A 328 18.17 -7.19 -14.30
N LEU A 329 18.81 -7.68 -15.36
CA LEU A 329 19.33 -9.03 -15.47
C LEU A 329 20.86 -9.04 -15.44
N THR A 330 21.41 -10.15 -14.98
CA THR A 330 22.85 -10.45 -14.93
C THR A 330 23.04 -11.93 -15.21
N PRO A 331 24.21 -12.38 -15.72
CA PRO A 331 24.58 -13.78 -15.65
C PRO A 331 24.42 -14.31 -14.21
N VAL A 332 24.02 -15.57 -14.07
CA VAL A 332 23.86 -16.19 -12.75
C VAL A 332 25.20 -16.14 -12.02
N PRO A 333 25.26 -15.57 -10.80
CA PRO A 333 26.49 -15.57 -10.01
C PRO A 333 26.91 -17.01 -9.73
N ASP A 334 28.19 -17.32 -9.91
CA ASP A 334 28.80 -18.58 -9.45
C ASP A 334 28.85 -18.59 -7.92
N THR A 335 27.71 -18.81 -7.26
CA THR A 335 27.68 -19.09 -5.82
C THR A 335 27.95 -20.58 -5.60
N PRO A 336 28.98 -20.97 -4.83
CA PRO A 336 29.18 -22.35 -4.43
C PRO A 336 27.93 -22.83 -3.67
N ARG A 337 27.17 -23.74 -4.28
CA ARG A 337 26.10 -24.44 -3.58
C ARG A 337 26.74 -25.18 -2.40
N PRO A 338 26.27 -25.00 -1.15
CA PRO A 338 26.70 -25.88 -0.07
C PRO A 338 26.33 -27.30 -0.50
N ALA A 339 27.33 -28.14 -0.73
CA ALA A 339 27.10 -29.54 -1.07
C ALA A 339 26.27 -30.13 0.05
N ALA A 340 25.01 -30.47 -0.25
CA ALA A 340 24.23 -31.35 0.59
C ALA A 340 25.02 -32.66 0.65
N ALA A 341 25.68 -32.90 1.79
CA ALA A 341 26.37 -34.15 2.07
C ALA A 341 25.35 -35.28 1.91
N HIS A 342 25.41 -35.96 0.77
CA HIS A 342 24.73 -37.22 0.59
C HIS A 342 25.49 -38.20 1.48
N GLY A 343 24.88 -38.55 2.62
CA GLY A 343 25.36 -39.63 3.46
C GLY A 343 25.22 -40.94 2.71
N THR A 344 26.33 -41.44 2.18
CA THR A 344 26.51 -42.87 1.89
C THR A 344 27.67 -43.38 2.73
N GLY A 345 27.39 -44.46 3.45
CA GLY A 345 28.16 -44.90 4.60
C GLY A 345 29.50 -45.59 4.30
N ALA A 346 30.32 -45.55 5.35
CA ALA A 346 31.24 -46.58 5.86
C ALA A 346 32.22 -47.28 4.91
N GLY A 347 33.53 -47.04 5.14
CA GLY A 347 34.60 -47.84 4.56
C GLY A 347 36.05 -47.51 4.97
N ARG A 348 36.36 -47.55 6.28
CA ARG A 348 37.63 -47.98 6.95
C ARG A 348 38.98 -47.20 6.68
N PRO A 349 39.89 -47.08 7.68
CA PRO A 349 40.94 -46.05 7.72
C PRO A 349 42.32 -46.54 7.26
N ALA A 350 43.16 -45.61 6.81
CA ALA A 350 44.59 -45.84 6.61
C ALA A 350 45.43 -44.65 7.13
N ASP A 351 46.22 -44.99 8.14
CA ASP A 351 47.53 -44.52 8.57
C ASP A 351 47.90 -43.04 8.81
N ARG A 352 48.62 -42.91 9.93
CA ARG A 352 49.09 -41.72 10.62
C ARG A 352 50.61 -41.72 10.60
N ALA A 353 51.23 -40.55 10.35
CA ALA A 353 52.40 -39.96 11.04
C ALA A 353 53.24 -39.06 10.09
N PRO A 354 54.08 -38.12 10.61
CA PRO A 354 53.85 -37.26 11.78
C PRO A 354 54.31 -35.77 11.60
N ALA A 355 53.88 -34.96 12.58
CA ALA A 355 54.54 -33.82 13.24
C ALA A 355 55.05 -32.60 12.45
N GLY A 356 54.52 -31.43 12.84
CA GLY A 356 55.13 -30.11 12.70
C GLY A 356 54.48 -29.13 13.69
N ASP A 357 55.23 -28.78 14.72
CA ASP A 357 54.85 -27.99 15.90
C ASP A 357 54.89 -26.48 15.63
N ALA A 358 53.93 -25.70 16.14
CA ALA A 358 54.03 -24.25 16.30
C ALA A 358 52.92 -23.72 17.25
N ALA A 359 53.27 -23.60 18.52
CA ALA A 359 52.51 -22.94 19.57
C ALA A 359 52.32 -21.43 19.32
N ARG A 360 51.15 -20.88 19.69
CA ARG A 360 51.03 -19.57 20.35
C ARG A 360 49.93 -19.56 21.40
N THR A 361 50.28 -18.90 22.49
CA THR A 361 49.71 -18.85 23.84
C THR A 361 48.53 -17.89 23.97
N GLY A 362 47.54 -18.29 24.77
CA GLY A 362 46.50 -17.43 25.35
C GLY A 362 46.11 -18.00 26.72
N THR A 363 46.22 -17.17 27.75
CA THR A 363 46.28 -17.54 29.18
C THR A 363 45.01 -18.18 29.75
N VAL A 364 45.17 -19.31 30.45
CA VAL A 364 44.12 -20.06 31.18
C VAL A 364 44.49 -20.13 32.66
N THR A 365 43.54 -19.96 33.59
CA THR A 365 43.77 -20.20 35.03
C THR A 365 43.70 -21.70 35.37
N ALA A 366 44.35 -22.13 36.45
CA ALA A 366 44.64 -23.53 36.85
C ALA A 366 43.45 -24.52 37.00
N GLY A 367 42.24 -24.18 36.56
CA GLY A 367 41.06 -25.06 36.53
C GLY A 367 40.28 -25.08 35.20
N GLY A 368 40.82 -24.53 34.10
CA GLY A 368 40.32 -24.85 32.74
C GLY A 368 38.94 -24.31 32.32
N LEU A 369 38.39 -23.26 32.96
CA LEU A 369 37.14 -22.61 32.51
C LEU A 369 37.35 -21.13 32.08
N PRO A 370 36.61 -20.61 31.08
CA PRO A 370 36.67 -19.20 30.67
C PRO A 370 36.11 -18.25 31.76
N LYS A 371 36.83 -17.16 32.06
CA LYS A 371 36.37 -16.11 32.99
C LYS A 371 35.29 -15.23 32.35
N ARG A 372 34.10 -15.21 32.96
CA ARG A 372 32.98 -14.32 32.62
C ARG A 372 33.00 -13.11 33.56
N SER A 373 33.15 -11.89 33.04
CA SER A 373 33.04 -10.65 33.84
C SER A 373 31.57 -10.24 33.99
N ARG A 374 31.08 -10.13 35.23
CA ARG A 374 29.83 -9.43 35.58
C ARG A 374 30.19 -8.04 36.12
N ALA A 375 29.48 -7.02 35.66
CA ALA A 375 29.31 -5.75 36.36
C ALA A 375 27.84 -5.63 36.75
N ALA A 376 27.57 -5.31 38.02
CA ALA A 376 26.24 -5.15 38.58
C ALA A 376 26.08 -3.75 39.22
N ALA A 377 24.95 -3.13 38.87
CA ALA A 377 24.02 -2.31 39.68
C ALA A 377 24.44 -0.97 40.34
N ALA A 378 23.72 0.09 39.95
CA ALA A 378 22.98 1.05 40.79
C ALA A 378 22.11 1.93 39.85
N GLY A 379 20.84 2.31 40.04
CA GLY A 379 19.85 2.20 41.13
C GLY A 379 18.95 3.45 41.10
N ARG A 380 17.59 3.26 41.11
CA ARG A 380 16.47 4.16 41.54
C ARG A 380 15.22 3.85 40.67
N ALA A 381 14.18 3.13 41.12
CA ALA A 381 13.20 3.34 42.19
C ALA A 381 12.06 4.34 41.84
N ALA A 382 10.85 3.82 41.61
CA ALA A 382 9.62 4.03 42.41
C ALA A 382 8.33 4.05 41.58
N GLY A 383 7.31 3.29 42.02
CA GLY A 383 5.92 3.44 41.57
C GLY A 383 5.11 2.14 41.50
N ARG A 384 4.83 1.52 42.65
CA ARG A 384 3.80 0.46 42.82
C ARG A 384 2.56 1.11 43.46
N ALA A 385 1.38 0.81 42.92
CA ALA A 385 0.09 1.03 43.57
C ALA A 385 -0.81 -0.21 43.32
N GLU A 386 -0.91 -1.05 44.34
CA GLU A 386 -2.13 -1.78 44.74
C GLU A 386 -3.16 -0.73 45.20
N GLU A 387 -4.49 -0.89 45.23
CA GLU A 387 -5.47 -1.96 45.07
C GLU A 387 -6.83 -1.27 45.34
N GLN A 388 -7.92 -1.60 44.63
CA GLN A 388 -9.26 -1.74 45.25
C GLN A 388 -10.34 -2.19 44.25
N THR A 389 -11.17 -3.05 44.80
CA THR A 389 -12.22 -3.92 44.24
C THR A 389 -13.58 -3.24 44.11
N SER A 390 -14.41 -3.73 43.17
CA SER A 390 -15.80 -4.21 43.37
C SER A 390 -16.72 -3.86 42.20
N GLY A 391 -17.50 -4.83 41.73
CA GLY A 391 -18.63 -4.61 40.82
C GLY A 391 -19.05 -5.86 40.05
N ALA A 392 -19.87 -6.70 40.69
CA ALA A 392 -20.51 -7.89 40.12
C ALA A 392 -21.44 -7.57 38.92
N GLY A 393 -21.63 -8.55 38.03
CA GLY A 393 -22.65 -8.47 36.97
C GLY A 393 -22.65 -9.66 36.01
N ASP A 394 -23.43 -10.67 36.37
CA ASP A 394 -24.13 -11.68 35.57
C ASP A 394 -23.45 -12.49 34.46
N ALA A 395 -23.58 -13.81 34.65
CA ALA A 395 -23.37 -14.85 33.67
C ALA A 395 -24.55 -14.91 32.69
N THR A 396 -24.27 -15.04 31.39
CA THR A 396 -25.24 -15.56 30.44
C THR A 396 -24.57 -16.62 29.58
N ASP A 397 -25.00 -17.84 29.85
CA ASP A 397 -24.71 -19.07 29.14
C ASP A 397 -25.26 -18.97 27.72
N THR A 398 -24.43 -19.16 26.69
CA THR A 398 -24.92 -19.33 25.32
C THR A 398 -24.08 -20.39 24.62
N ALA A 399 -24.62 -21.61 24.67
CA ALA A 399 -24.14 -22.77 23.93
C ALA A 399 -24.20 -22.51 22.42
N VAL A 400 -23.07 -22.70 21.73
CA VAL A 400 -22.99 -22.73 20.27
C VAL A 400 -23.07 -24.19 19.81
N PRO A 401 -23.99 -24.57 18.90
CA PRO A 401 -24.13 -25.95 18.46
C PRO A 401 -23.07 -26.32 17.41
N ALA A 402 -22.55 -27.54 17.52
CA ALA A 402 -21.70 -28.18 16.51
C ALA A 402 -22.51 -28.57 15.26
N PRO A 403 -22.00 -28.38 14.02
CA PRO A 403 -22.66 -28.89 12.84
C PRO A 403 -22.36 -30.38 12.64
N ALA A 404 -23.43 -31.11 12.34
CA ALA A 404 -23.49 -32.55 12.12
C ALA A 404 -22.69 -33.01 10.90
N ALA A 405 -22.14 -34.23 11.03
CA ALA A 405 -21.48 -34.98 10.00
C ALA A 405 -22.42 -35.29 8.82
N GLY A 406 -22.03 -34.86 7.62
CA GLY A 406 -22.57 -35.35 6.35
C GLY A 406 -21.50 -36.19 5.65
N ALA A 407 -21.81 -37.47 5.45
CA ALA A 407 -20.96 -38.41 4.73
C ALA A 407 -20.85 -38.02 3.25
N GLY A 408 -19.63 -37.77 2.79
CA GLY A 408 -19.27 -37.65 1.39
C GLY A 408 -17.90 -38.29 1.18
N GLU A 409 -17.79 -39.17 0.19
CA GLU A 409 -16.59 -39.94 -0.17
C GLU A 409 -15.34 -39.06 -0.26
N GLU A 410 -14.37 -39.41 0.59
CA GLU A 410 -13.05 -38.79 0.69
C GLU A 410 -12.15 -39.39 -0.40
N PRO A 411 -11.59 -38.60 -1.34
CA PRO A 411 -10.62 -39.11 -2.30
C PRO A 411 -9.31 -39.49 -1.58
N PRO A 412 -8.55 -40.47 -2.09
CA PRO A 412 -7.45 -41.07 -1.33
C PRO A 412 -6.40 -40.02 -0.95
N ALA A 413 -6.26 -39.80 0.36
CA ALA A 413 -5.20 -39.01 0.95
C ALA A 413 -3.84 -39.58 0.51
N ARG A 414 -3.13 -38.84 -0.35
CA ARG A 414 -1.68 -39.01 -0.49
C ARG A 414 -1.08 -38.88 0.92
N PRO A 415 -0.16 -39.77 1.34
CA PRO A 415 0.24 -39.84 2.74
C PRO A 415 0.83 -38.51 3.17
N ALA A 416 0.26 -37.90 4.23
CA ALA A 416 0.65 -36.59 4.77
C ALA A 416 2.17 -36.42 5.01
N ARG A 417 2.89 -37.54 5.19
CA ARG A 417 4.36 -37.60 5.25
C ARG A 417 5.06 -37.12 3.97
N GLU A 418 4.53 -37.36 2.77
CA GLU A 418 5.12 -36.84 1.53
C GLU A 418 4.93 -35.33 1.40
N ILE A 419 3.79 -34.80 1.84
CA ILE A 419 3.53 -33.36 1.88
C ILE A 419 4.47 -32.71 2.91
N ALA A 420 4.58 -33.26 4.12
CA ALA A 420 5.48 -32.76 5.15
C ALA A 420 6.98 -32.89 4.76
N ALA A 421 7.38 -33.96 4.08
CA ALA A 421 8.74 -34.16 3.58
C ALA A 421 9.07 -33.22 2.42
N GLY A 422 8.14 -33.04 1.48
CA GLY A 422 8.23 -32.07 0.39
C GLY A 422 8.32 -30.63 0.92
N LEU A 423 7.48 -30.29 1.92
CA LEU A 423 7.47 -29.00 2.59
C LEU A 423 8.76 -28.72 3.36
N GLY A 424 9.25 -29.71 4.10
CA GLY A 424 10.47 -29.59 4.89
C GLY A 424 11.71 -29.43 4.02
N ALA A 425 11.83 -30.20 2.92
CA ALA A 425 12.92 -30.07 1.97
C ALA A 425 12.89 -28.71 1.24
N TRP A 426 11.70 -28.24 0.90
CA TRP A 426 11.48 -26.97 0.23
C TRP A 426 11.70 -25.76 1.15
N GLN A 427 11.24 -25.79 2.40
CA GLN A 427 11.48 -24.73 3.39
C GLN A 427 12.96 -24.63 3.77
N ARG A 428 13.69 -25.76 3.89
CA ARG A 428 15.14 -25.72 4.07
C ARG A 428 15.83 -25.04 2.90
N GLY A 429 15.39 -25.31 1.67
CA GLY A 429 15.88 -24.62 0.47
C GLY A 429 15.63 -23.10 0.49
N THR A 430 14.45 -22.64 0.94
CA THR A 430 14.15 -21.20 1.02
C THR A 430 14.84 -20.51 2.21
N ARG A 431 15.08 -21.21 3.33
CA ARG A 431 15.90 -20.70 4.45
C ARG A 431 17.37 -20.53 4.03
N SER A 432 17.93 -21.50 3.30
CA SER A 432 19.29 -21.37 2.76
C SER A 432 19.43 -20.18 1.82
N GLY A 433 18.41 -19.88 1.01
CA GLY A 433 18.37 -18.66 0.18
C GLY A 433 18.22 -17.36 1.00
N ARG A 434 17.63 -17.42 2.20
CA ARG A 434 17.50 -16.27 3.12
C ARG A 434 18.76 -16.03 3.97
N ALA A 435 19.53 -17.08 4.30
CA ALA A 435 20.66 -17.04 5.22
C ALA A 435 22.02 -16.75 4.56
N GLY A 436 22.12 -16.73 3.23
CA GLY A 436 23.37 -16.46 2.50
C GLY A 436 23.90 -15.02 2.55
N ALA A 437 23.36 -14.16 3.42
CA ALA A 437 23.83 -12.79 3.62
C ALA A 437 24.74 -12.72 4.86
N PRO A 438 26.07 -12.54 4.70
CA PRO A 438 26.90 -12.12 5.83
C PRO A 438 26.49 -10.69 6.27
N PRO A 439 26.61 -10.34 7.57
CA PRO A 439 26.44 -8.96 8.00
C PRO A 439 27.53 -8.12 7.31
N GLY A 440 27.12 -7.27 6.36
CA GLY A 440 28.02 -6.33 5.73
C GLY A 440 28.42 -5.27 6.75
N ASP A 441 29.73 -5.19 7.04
CA ASP A 441 30.34 -4.11 7.78
C ASP A 441 29.96 -2.77 7.14
N ALA A 442 29.19 -1.96 7.88
CA ALA A 442 28.99 -0.56 7.57
C ALA A 442 30.31 0.17 7.83
N GLY A 443 31.14 0.25 6.79
CA GLY A 443 32.37 1.04 6.79
C GLY A 443 32.07 2.51 7.07
N ALA A 444 32.55 2.98 8.23
CA ALA A 444 32.57 4.38 8.62
C ALA A 444 33.33 5.22 7.58
N SER A 445 32.62 6.09 6.89
CA SER A 445 33.21 7.15 6.06
C SER A 445 33.22 8.43 6.89
N GLY A 446 34.41 8.82 7.39
CA GLY A 446 34.64 10.10 8.05
C GLY A 446 34.67 11.27 7.03
N PRO A 447 34.43 12.52 7.47
CA PRO A 447 34.28 13.66 6.57
C PRO A 447 35.65 14.17 6.11
N GLY A 448 35.91 14.13 4.80
CA GLY A 448 37.07 14.76 4.16
C GLY A 448 36.84 16.24 3.91
N GLY A 449 37.80 17.06 4.34
CA GLY A 449 37.75 18.52 4.31
C GLY A 449 37.84 19.15 2.91
N ASP A 450 37.30 20.37 2.88
CA ASP A 450 37.27 21.30 1.75
C ASP A 450 38.60 22.11 1.71
N PRO A 451 39.27 22.26 0.56
CA PRO A 451 40.19 23.36 0.35
C PRO A 451 39.60 24.28 -0.74
N ARG A 452 39.24 25.49 -0.33
CA ARG A 452 39.07 26.63 -1.26
C ARG A 452 40.34 27.48 -1.27
N PRO A 453 40.60 28.16 -2.42
CA PRO A 453 41.91 28.63 -2.83
C PRO A 453 42.51 29.75 -1.99
#